data_AF-A0A955WW80-F1
#
_entry.id   AF-A0A955WW80-F1
#
_cell.length_a   1.000
_cell.length_b   1.000
_cell.length_c   1.000
_cell.angle_alpha   90.00
_cell.angle_beta   90.00
_cell.angle_gamma   90.00
#
_symmetry.space_group_name_H-M   'P 1'
#
loop_
_entity.id
_entity.type
_entity.pdbx_description
1 polymer ?
#
loop_
_entity_poly.entity_id
_entity_poly.type
_entity_poly.pdbx_seq_one_letter_code
_entity_poly.pdbx_strand_id
1 'polypeptide(L)'
;MQDFLELPGSRTPRIVDLVANSNVGQPGVWRFQIRNGGLNQCGNGIEEPGEQCDDGNNDNGDGCSRDCLVEADADGDGVLDAVDNCPLAANPDQADLDNDRLGDACDPDIDEDGVVNAVDNCVRVPNPPQRDLDEDGAGDLCDADDDNDGVDDPNDNCRLVSNPDQADTDRDGRGDRCD
;
A
#
# COMPACT_ATOMS: atom_id res chain seq x y z
N MET A 1 -4.53 -6.71 55.56
CA MET A 1 -5.07 -5.33 55.65
C MET A 1 -4.05 -4.48 54.93
N GLN A 2 -4.32 -4.12 53.68
CA GLN A 2 -3.42 -3.32 52.85
C GLN A 2 -3.49 -1.88 53.38
N ASP A 3 -2.35 -1.36 53.83
CA ASP A 3 -2.26 0.00 54.35
C ASP A 3 -1.76 0.88 53.19
N PHE A 4 -2.64 1.73 52.68
CA PHE A 4 -2.34 2.69 51.62
C PHE A 4 -1.80 3.96 52.28
N LEU A 5 -0.47 4.14 52.25
CA LEU A 5 0.14 5.42 52.62
C LEU A 5 0.03 6.39 51.44
N GLU A 6 -1.00 7.24 51.47
CA GLU A 6 -1.08 8.43 50.62
C GLU A 6 -0.01 9.44 51.05
N LEU A 7 0.95 9.71 50.16
CA LEU A 7 1.83 10.87 50.28
C LEU A 7 1.15 12.09 49.63
N PRO A 8 1.09 13.25 50.31
CA PRO A 8 0.42 14.41 49.76
C PRO A 8 1.22 14.99 48.59
N GLY A 9 0.66 14.89 47.38
CA GLY A 9 1.04 15.75 46.25
C GLY A 9 1.55 15.08 44.96
N SER A 10 1.43 13.77 44.74
CA SER A 10 1.89 13.15 43.48
C SER A 10 0.78 12.39 42.76
N ARG A 11 0.65 12.68 41.47
CA ARG A 11 -0.39 12.17 40.56
C ARG A 11 -0.20 10.66 40.34
N THR A 12 -1.32 9.93 40.40
CA THR A 12 -1.56 8.53 40.01
C THR A 12 -0.73 7.43 40.71
N PRO A 13 -1.36 6.36 41.25
CA PRO A 13 -0.62 5.23 41.80
C PRO A 13 0.05 4.46 40.66
N ARG A 14 1.38 4.54 40.56
CA ARG A 14 2.18 3.66 39.71
C ARG A 14 2.08 2.24 40.29
N ILE A 15 1.89 1.22 39.44
CA ILE A 15 2.21 -0.16 39.81
C ILE A 15 3.73 -0.18 39.99
N VAL A 16 4.17 0.00 41.22
CA VAL A 16 5.58 -0.17 41.59
C VAL A 16 5.75 -1.65 41.85
N ASP A 17 6.45 -2.36 40.97
CA ASP A 17 6.92 -3.71 41.29
C ASP A 17 7.93 -3.62 42.43
N LEU A 18 7.42 -3.78 43.66
CA LEU A 18 8.19 -3.78 44.88
C LEU A 18 8.93 -5.11 44.99
N VAL A 19 10.10 -5.22 44.37
CA VAL A 19 10.97 -6.37 44.60
C VAL A 19 11.61 -6.25 45.98
N ALA A 20 11.23 -7.14 46.89
CA ALA A 20 11.84 -7.24 48.22
C ALA A 20 13.31 -7.63 48.09
N ASN A 21 14.22 -6.69 48.35
CA ASN A 21 15.65 -7.00 48.38
C ASN A 21 16.00 -7.60 49.75
N SER A 22 16.19 -8.92 49.79
CA SER A 22 16.48 -9.67 51.03
C SER A 22 17.91 -9.49 51.57
N ASN A 23 18.73 -8.61 50.97
CA ASN A 23 20.16 -8.52 51.28
C ASN A 23 20.61 -7.15 51.82
N VAL A 24 20.05 -6.71 52.93
CA VAL A 24 20.74 -5.75 53.83
C VAL A 24 20.67 -6.31 55.24
N GLY A 25 21.82 -6.61 55.84
CA GLY A 25 21.95 -7.30 57.14
C GLY A 25 21.49 -6.51 58.37
N GLN A 26 20.31 -5.88 58.33
CA GLN A 26 19.65 -5.28 59.48
C GLN A 26 18.18 -5.73 59.53
N PRO A 27 17.73 -6.39 60.62
CA PRO A 27 16.34 -6.80 60.76
C PRO A 27 15.43 -5.55 60.81
N GLY A 28 14.44 -5.50 59.92
CA GLY A 28 13.40 -4.46 59.89
C GLY A 28 13.63 -3.32 58.88
N VAL A 29 14.70 -3.33 58.09
CA VAL A 29 14.95 -2.31 57.05
C VAL A 29 14.61 -2.87 55.66
N TRP A 30 13.54 -2.36 55.05
CA TRP A 30 13.23 -2.62 53.64
C TRP A 30 13.81 -1.49 52.79
N ARG A 31 14.79 -1.81 51.93
CA ARG A 31 15.17 -0.92 50.83
C ARG A 31 14.43 -1.37 49.58
N PHE A 32 13.44 -0.58 49.17
CA PHE A 32 12.90 -0.67 47.81
C PHE A 32 13.88 0.08 46.91
N GLN A 33 14.47 -0.60 45.94
CA GLN A 33 15.04 0.11 44.80
C GLN A 33 13.86 0.49 43.92
N ILE A 34 13.62 1.79 43.73
CA ILE A 34 12.97 2.23 42.52
C ILE A 34 13.95 1.85 41.43
N ARG A 35 13.68 0.75 40.71
CA ARG A 35 14.27 0.65 39.38
C ARG A 35 13.67 1.85 38.66
N ASN A 36 14.48 2.88 38.42
CA ASN A 36 14.24 3.73 37.28
C ASN A 36 14.31 2.80 36.07
N GLY A 37 13.21 2.07 35.79
CA GLY A 37 12.92 1.68 34.42
C GLY A 37 12.86 3.03 33.72
N GLY A 38 13.86 3.30 32.89
CA GLY A 38 14.06 4.60 32.26
C GLY A 38 12.75 5.10 31.69
N LEU A 39 12.35 6.27 32.15
CA LEU A 39 11.21 7.01 31.64
C LEU A 39 11.42 7.19 30.13
N ASN A 40 10.44 6.79 29.30
CA ASN A 40 10.43 6.91 27.84
C ASN A 40 11.45 5.98 27.16
N GLN A 41 11.27 4.68 27.31
CA GLN A 41 11.97 3.71 26.47
C GLN A 41 11.00 3.20 25.41
N CYS A 42 11.05 3.83 24.25
CA CYS A 42 10.31 3.34 23.11
C CYS A 42 10.65 1.88 22.77
N GLY A 43 9.67 1.15 22.25
CA GLY A 43 9.84 -0.20 21.73
C GLY A 43 9.84 -1.28 22.81
N ASN A 44 9.22 -1.03 23.95
CA ASN A 44 9.16 -1.98 25.06
C ASN A 44 7.83 -2.77 25.12
N GLY A 45 6.87 -2.40 24.27
CA GLY A 45 5.54 -2.97 24.15
C GLY A 45 4.51 -2.35 25.10
N ILE A 46 4.85 -1.23 25.76
CA ILE A 46 4.01 -0.54 26.73
C ILE A 46 4.02 0.95 26.41
N GLU A 47 2.87 1.44 25.96
CA GLU A 47 2.66 2.88 25.73
C GLU A 47 2.69 3.67 27.06
N GLU A 48 3.77 4.42 27.27
CA GLU A 48 4.00 5.27 28.44
C GLU A 48 3.49 6.71 28.22
N PRO A 49 3.14 7.46 29.29
CA PRO A 49 2.74 8.86 29.15
C PRO A 49 3.82 9.73 28.50
N GLY A 50 3.55 10.20 27.27
CA GLY A 50 4.47 11.00 26.47
C GLY A 50 4.82 10.35 25.13
N GLU A 51 4.52 9.06 24.97
CA GLU A 51 4.57 8.32 23.71
C GLU A 51 3.25 8.53 22.94
N GLN A 52 3.32 8.47 21.61
CA GLN A 52 2.14 8.45 20.73
C GLN A 52 1.76 7.03 20.29
N CYS A 53 2.72 6.10 20.41
CA CYS A 53 2.61 4.68 20.10
C CYS A 53 3.77 3.94 20.79
N ASP A 54 3.68 2.62 20.90
CA ASP A 54 4.79 1.68 21.15
C ASP A 54 4.36 0.31 20.58
N ASP A 55 5.16 -0.27 19.68
CA ASP A 55 4.87 -1.55 19.01
C ASP A 55 5.83 -2.69 19.42
N GLY A 56 6.59 -2.47 20.50
CA GLY A 56 7.49 -3.48 21.04
C GLY A 56 8.83 -3.62 20.34
N ASN A 57 9.20 -2.67 19.46
CA ASN A 57 10.53 -2.64 18.85
C ASN A 57 10.99 -1.19 18.52
N ASN A 58 12.22 -1.04 17.97
CA ASN A 58 12.80 0.26 17.62
C ASN A 58 13.04 0.40 16.10
N ASP A 59 12.36 -0.43 15.33
CA ASP A 59 12.33 -0.33 13.89
C ASP A 59 11.47 0.89 13.51
N ASN A 60 11.62 1.34 12.28
CA ASN A 60 10.77 2.38 11.71
C ASN A 60 10.10 1.73 10.49
N GLY A 61 8.97 2.27 10.05
CA GLY A 61 8.24 1.78 8.89
C GLY A 61 7.24 0.66 9.21
N ASP A 62 6.95 0.40 10.48
CA ASP A 62 5.94 -0.54 10.96
C ASP A 62 4.79 0.14 11.72
N GLY A 63 4.71 1.47 11.66
CA GLY A 63 3.61 2.27 12.19
C GLY A 63 3.95 2.99 13.50
N CYS A 64 5.04 2.61 14.16
CA CYS A 64 5.60 3.33 15.29
C CYS A 64 7.10 3.55 15.13
N SER A 65 7.51 4.81 15.06
CA SER A 65 8.94 5.13 14.96
C SER A 65 9.69 4.82 16.27
N ARG A 66 11.02 4.67 16.18
CA ARG A 66 11.93 4.55 17.34
C ARG A 66 11.84 5.65 18.41
N ASP A 67 11.23 6.78 18.07
CA ASP A 67 11.01 7.93 18.95
C ASP A 67 9.60 7.91 19.57
N CYS A 68 8.84 6.83 19.36
CA CYS A 68 7.47 6.60 19.81
C CYS A 68 6.50 7.66 19.28
N LEU A 69 6.70 8.01 18.02
CA LEU A 69 5.79 8.83 17.23
C LEU A 69 5.09 7.94 16.20
N VAL A 70 3.77 8.10 16.07
CA VAL A 70 2.98 7.44 15.03
C VAL A 70 3.52 7.86 13.67
N GLU A 71 3.78 6.88 12.82
CA GLU A 71 4.21 7.12 11.45
C GLU A 71 2.99 7.48 10.60
N ALA A 72 3.17 8.44 9.68
CA ALA A 72 2.07 8.96 8.91
C ALA A 72 1.64 7.99 7.80
N ASP A 73 0.32 7.91 7.62
CA ASP A 73 -0.40 7.25 6.53
C ASP A 73 -1.55 8.21 6.23
N ALA A 74 -1.32 9.11 5.27
CA ALA A 74 -2.16 10.28 5.06
C ALA A 74 -3.47 9.96 4.35
N ASP A 75 -3.53 8.89 3.57
CA ASP A 75 -4.74 8.44 2.88
C ASP A 75 -5.40 7.20 3.53
N GLY A 76 -4.72 6.55 4.47
CA GLY A 76 -5.25 5.46 5.29
C GLY A 76 -5.32 4.13 4.56
N ASP A 77 -4.47 3.90 3.56
CA ASP A 77 -4.48 2.70 2.73
C ASP A 77 -3.70 1.52 3.35
N GLY A 78 -2.96 1.79 4.44
CA GLY A 78 -2.15 0.81 5.16
C GLY A 78 -0.68 0.76 4.72
N VAL A 79 -0.26 1.62 3.80
CA VAL A 79 1.12 1.88 3.41
C VAL A 79 1.53 3.23 4.00
N LEU A 80 2.67 3.28 4.66
CA LEU A 80 3.12 4.51 5.30
C LEU A 80 3.64 5.51 4.26
N ASP A 81 3.40 6.81 4.46
CA ASP A 81 3.81 7.93 3.57
C ASP A 81 5.28 7.85 3.13
N ALA A 82 6.15 7.26 3.97
CA ALA A 82 7.59 7.15 3.71
C ALA A 82 7.96 6.11 2.64
N VAL A 83 7.07 5.15 2.39
CA VAL A 83 7.25 4.05 1.42
C VAL A 83 6.12 3.95 0.41
N ASP A 84 5.07 4.76 0.57
CA ASP A 84 3.92 4.86 -0.32
C ASP A 84 4.28 5.58 -1.64
N ASN A 85 4.02 4.93 -2.78
CA ASN A 85 4.20 5.52 -4.11
C ASN A 85 3.06 6.48 -4.51
N CYS A 86 2.00 6.59 -3.69
CA CYS A 86 0.93 7.57 -3.78
C CYS A 86 0.46 8.10 -2.42
N PRO A 87 1.28 8.90 -1.69
CA PRO A 87 1.02 9.33 -0.29
C PRO A 87 -0.29 10.07 0.01
N LEU A 88 -1.13 10.34 -0.98
CA LEU A 88 -2.39 11.07 -0.83
C LEU A 88 -3.55 10.37 -1.56
N ALA A 89 -3.34 9.19 -2.15
CA ALA A 89 -4.30 8.48 -2.97
C ALA A 89 -4.21 6.96 -2.74
N ALA A 90 -5.13 6.47 -1.91
CA ALA A 90 -5.09 5.10 -1.42
C ALA A 90 -4.94 4.04 -2.51
N ASN A 91 -3.85 3.27 -2.42
CA ASN A 91 -3.51 2.15 -3.30
C ASN A 91 -2.72 1.07 -2.53
N PRO A 92 -3.41 0.24 -1.71
CA PRO A 92 -2.75 -0.75 -0.86
C PRO A 92 -1.92 -1.81 -1.60
N ASP A 93 -2.14 -1.97 -2.92
CA ASP A 93 -1.37 -2.88 -3.77
C ASP A 93 -0.08 -2.26 -4.33
N GLN A 94 0.09 -0.94 -4.18
CA GLN A 94 1.24 -0.16 -4.63
C GLN A 94 1.58 -0.45 -6.09
N ALA A 95 0.54 -0.65 -6.92
CA ALA A 95 0.71 -0.86 -8.35
C ALA A 95 1.46 0.33 -8.98
N ASP A 96 2.36 0.01 -9.90
CA ASP A 96 3.25 0.93 -10.62
C ASP A 96 3.59 0.25 -11.96
N LEU A 97 2.74 0.49 -12.96
CA LEU A 97 2.74 -0.25 -14.22
C LEU A 97 3.97 0.06 -15.08
N ASP A 98 4.40 1.32 -15.13
CA ASP A 98 5.54 1.79 -15.92
C ASP A 98 6.88 1.77 -15.13
N ASN A 99 6.82 1.62 -13.80
CA ASN A 99 7.96 1.59 -12.87
C ASN A 99 8.69 2.95 -12.74
N ASP A 100 7.97 4.06 -12.87
CA ASP A 100 8.52 5.41 -12.71
C ASP A 100 8.56 5.88 -11.22
N ARG A 101 7.98 5.07 -10.32
CA ARG A 101 7.80 5.26 -8.85
C ARG A 101 6.61 6.12 -8.45
N LEU A 102 5.78 6.53 -9.39
CA LEU A 102 4.47 7.10 -9.14
C LEU A 102 3.46 5.96 -9.28
N GLY A 103 2.68 5.69 -8.23
CA GLY A 103 1.74 4.57 -8.31
C GLY A 103 0.58 4.82 -9.29
N ASP A 104 -0.01 3.74 -9.81
CA ASP A 104 -1.13 3.80 -10.78
C ASP A 104 -2.28 4.71 -10.30
N ALA A 105 -2.48 4.85 -8.98
CA ALA A 105 -3.57 5.64 -8.39
C ALA A 105 -3.34 7.16 -8.44
N CYS A 106 -2.10 7.61 -8.56
CA CYS A 106 -1.71 9.02 -8.57
C CYS A 106 -0.91 9.43 -9.81
N ASP A 107 -0.61 8.48 -10.68
CA ASP A 107 0.05 8.68 -11.96
C ASP A 107 -0.94 9.12 -13.06
N PRO A 108 -0.70 10.25 -13.76
CA PRO A 108 -1.54 10.70 -14.86
C PRO A 108 -1.41 9.89 -16.17
N ASP A 109 -0.38 9.06 -16.33
CA ASP A 109 -0.05 8.33 -17.57
C ASP A 109 0.63 6.98 -17.22
N ILE A 110 -0.18 6.00 -16.80
CA ILE A 110 0.32 4.79 -16.11
C ILE A 110 1.09 3.81 -16.99
N ASP A 111 1.16 4.04 -18.31
CA ASP A 111 1.90 3.19 -19.23
C ASP A 111 3.01 3.92 -20.02
N GLU A 112 3.25 5.19 -19.69
CA GLU A 112 4.30 6.06 -20.24
C GLU A 112 4.28 6.16 -21.78
N ASP A 113 3.12 6.03 -22.41
CA ASP A 113 2.98 6.09 -23.87
C ASP A 113 2.88 7.54 -24.41
N GLY A 114 2.65 8.49 -23.50
CA GLY A 114 2.51 9.92 -23.78
C GLY A 114 1.07 10.40 -23.93
N VAL A 115 0.08 9.54 -23.70
CA VAL A 115 -1.35 9.82 -23.69
C VAL A 115 -1.89 9.64 -22.28
N VAL A 116 -2.30 10.73 -21.64
CA VAL A 116 -2.80 10.66 -20.25
C VAL A 116 -4.03 9.74 -20.12
N ASN A 117 -4.11 9.00 -19.01
CA ASN A 117 -5.15 8.00 -18.71
C ASN A 117 -6.58 8.44 -19.04
N ALA A 118 -6.88 9.73 -18.87
CA ALA A 118 -8.21 10.29 -19.06
C ALA A 118 -8.68 10.32 -20.53
N VAL A 119 -7.75 10.21 -21.49
CA VAL A 119 -8.04 10.23 -22.94
C VAL A 119 -7.41 9.05 -23.69
N ASP A 120 -6.77 8.14 -22.96
CA ASP A 120 -6.13 6.95 -23.50
C ASP A 120 -7.16 5.83 -23.71
N ASN A 121 -7.25 5.32 -24.94
CA ASN A 121 -8.12 4.20 -25.30
C ASN A 121 -7.55 2.82 -24.93
N CYS A 122 -6.30 2.77 -24.46
CA CYS A 122 -5.66 1.59 -23.87
C CYS A 122 -4.82 1.93 -22.63
N VAL A 123 -5.46 2.49 -21.60
CA VAL A 123 -4.88 2.94 -20.30
C VAL A 123 -3.80 2.06 -19.65
N ARG A 124 -3.64 0.79 -20.02
CA ARG A 124 -2.64 -0.13 -19.44
C ARG A 124 -1.70 -0.76 -20.48
N VAL A 125 -1.77 -0.36 -21.74
CA VAL A 125 -1.04 -0.97 -22.85
C VAL A 125 -0.53 0.14 -23.77
N PRO A 126 0.79 0.39 -23.79
CA PRO A 126 1.34 1.53 -24.50
C PRO A 126 0.96 1.51 -25.98
N ASN A 127 0.17 2.49 -26.41
CA ASN A 127 -0.31 2.62 -27.78
C ASN A 127 -0.35 4.09 -28.22
N PRO A 128 0.81 4.80 -28.32
CA PRO A 128 0.84 6.24 -28.59
C PRO A 128 0.04 6.70 -29.83
N PRO A 129 -0.12 5.88 -30.89
CA PRO A 129 -0.98 6.21 -32.03
C PRO A 129 -2.49 6.23 -31.76
N GLN A 130 -2.96 5.66 -30.66
CA GLN A 130 -4.38 5.61 -30.24
C GLN A 130 -5.29 5.12 -31.37
N ARG A 131 -4.87 4.05 -32.05
CA ARG A 131 -5.69 3.42 -33.10
C ARG A 131 -6.87 2.72 -32.44
N ASP A 132 -8.03 2.89 -33.06
CA ASP A 132 -9.34 2.35 -32.68
C ASP A 132 -10.11 2.24 -34.00
N LEU A 133 -10.14 1.03 -34.58
CA LEU A 133 -10.59 0.79 -35.94
C LEU A 133 -12.12 0.85 -36.08
N ASP A 134 -12.86 0.44 -35.05
CA ASP A 134 -14.32 0.40 -35.06
C ASP A 134 -14.99 1.56 -34.31
N GLU A 135 -14.20 2.42 -33.68
CA GLU A 135 -14.61 3.61 -32.93
C GLU A 135 -15.48 3.27 -31.70
N ASP A 136 -15.26 2.11 -31.06
CA ASP A 136 -15.99 1.72 -29.85
C ASP A 136 -15.42 2.30 -28.55
N GLY A 137 -14.20 2.84 -28.63
CA GLY A 137 -13.47 3.51 -27.56
C GLY A 137 -12.40 2.65 -26.89
N ALA A 138 -12.27 1.37 -27.22
CA ALA A 138 -11.07 0.57 -26.93
C ALA A 138 -10.08 0.72 -28.08
N GLY A 139 -8.78 0.76 -27.77
CA GLY A 139 -7.77 0.79 -28.83
C GLY A 139 -7.41 -0.59 -29.35
N ASP A 140 -6.98 -0.70 -30.62
CA ASP A 140 -6.61 -1.94 -31.32
C ASP A 140 -5.59 -2.84 -30.56
N LEU A 141 -4.89 -2.32 -29.53
CA LEU A 141 -3.92 -3.09 -28.73
C LEU A 141 -4.50 -3.71 -27.46
N CYS A 142 -5.65 -3.21 -27.01
CA CYS A 142 -6.35 -3.66 -25.80
C CYS A 142 -7.81 -4.05 -26.06
N ASP A 143 -8.24 -3.98 -27.31
CA ASP A 143 -9.48 -4.54 -27.80
C ASP A 143 -9.36 -6.07 -28.00
N ALA A 144 -10.48 -6.77 -27.84
CA ALA A 144 -10.60 -8.19 -28.12
C ALA A 144 -11.13 -8.47 -29.53
N ASP A 145 -11.79 -7.51 -30.18
CA ASP A 145 -12.42 -7.61 -31.50
C ASP A 145 -12.24 -6.27 -32.25
N ASP A 146 -11.06 -6.08 -32.86
CA ASP A 146 -10.60 -4.80 -33.46
C ASP A 146 -11.58 -4.19 -34.49
N ASP A 147 -12.46 -4.98 -35.11
CA ASP A 147 -13.41 -4.50 -36.13
C ASP A 147 -14.89 -4.73 -35.80
N ASN A 148 -15.16 -5.16 -34.55
CA ASN A 148 -16.48 -5.40 -33.97
C ASN A 148 -17.42 -6.24 -34.86
N ASP A 149 -16.88 -7.23 -35.56
CA ASP A 149 -17.66 -8.13 -36.42
C ASP A 149 -18.29 -9.32 -35.67
N GLY A 150 -17.90 -9.51 -34.41
CA GLY A 150 -18.34 -10.59 -33.53
C GLY A 150 -17.42 -11.80 -33.49
N VAL A 151 -16.23 -11.73 -34.09
CA VAL A 151 -15.18 -12.75 -34.04
C VAL A 151 -13.93 -12.17 -33.37
N ASP A 152 -13.64 -12.61 -32.14
CA ASP A 152 -12.45 -12.16 -31.42
C ASP A 152 -11.16 -12.32 -32.26
N ASP A 153 -10.24 -11.34 -32.16
CA ASP A 153 -8.97 -11.25 -32.90
C ASP A 153 -8.19 -12.56 -33.03
N PRO A 154 -8.05 -13.42 -31.99
CA PRO A 154 -7.27 -14.66 -32.11
C PRO A 154 -7.92 -15.70 -33.03
N ASN A 155 -9.21 -15.54 -33.35
CA ASN A 155 -10.00 -16.42 -34.20
C ASN A 155 -10.44 -15.76 -35.50
N ASP A 156 -10.12 -14.47 -35.70
CA ASP A 156 -10.48 -13.72 -36.89
C ASP A 156 -9.40 -13.83 -37.97
N ASN A 157 -9.76 -14.39 -39.12
CA ASN A 157 -8.89 -14.48 -40.28
C ASN A 157 -8.76 -13.16 -41.05
N CYS A 158 -9.48 -12.11 -40.66
CA CYS A 158 -9.38 -10.74 -41.14
C CYS A 158 -9.51 -9.69 -40.03
N ARG A 159 -8.76 -9.81 -38.92
CA ARG A 159 -8.68 -8.90 -37.75
C ARG A 159 -9.00 -7.40 -37.94
N LEU A 160 -8.73 -6.82 -39.10
CA LEU A 160 -8.92 -5.38 -39.36
C LEU A 160 -9.99 -5.07 -40.43
N VAL A 161 -10.79 -6.07 -40.84
CA VAL A 161 -11.78 -5.97 -41.91
C VAL A 161 -12.96 -6.90 -41.63
N SER A 162 -14.04 -6.32 -41.11
CA SER A 162 -15.26 -7.03 -40.73
C SER A 162 -15.72 -8.08 -41.75
N ASN A 163 -15.72 -9.32 -41.30
CA ASN A 163 -16.11 -10.51 -42.03
C ASN A 163 -16.70 -11.60 -41.08
N PRO A 164 -17.92 -11.39 -40.52
CA PRO A 164 -18.50 -12.31 -39.54
C PRO A 164 -18.69 -13.76 -40.01
N ASP A 165 -18.60 -14.00 -41.33
CA ASP A 165 -18.71 -15.32 -41.95
C ASP A 165 -17.37 -16.08 -42.05
N GLN A 166 -16.25 -15.42 -41.79
CA GLN A 166 -14.90 -16.01 -41.73
C GLN A 166 -14.57 -16.83 -42.98
N ALA A 167 -15.06 -16.39 -44.14
CA ALA A 167 -14.84 -17.07 -45.41
C ALA A 167 -13.36 -17.08 -45.76
N ASP A 168 -12.82 -18.26 -46.02
CA ASP A 168 -11.43 -18.50 -46.46
C ASP A 168 -11.47 -19.62 -47.51
N THR A 169 -11.54 -19.20 -48.78
CA THR A 169 -11.80 -20.10 -49.91
C THR A 169 -10.58 -20.96 -50.24
N ASP A 170 -9.36 -20.43 -50.11
CA ASP A 170 -8.13 -21.13 -50.48
C ASP A 170 -7.38 -21.78 -49.30
N ARG A 171 -7.84 -21.51 -48.07
CA ARG A 171 -7.43 -22.13 -46.80
C ARG A 171 -5.99 -21.81 -46.41
N ASP A 172 -5.55 -20.60 -46.68
CA ASP A 172 -4.22 -20.14 -46.28
C ASP A 172 -4.20 -19.53 -44.87
N GLY A 173 -5.37 -19.36 -44.24
CA GLY A 173 -5.55 -18.79 -42.91
C GLY A 173 -5.81 -17.28 -42.90
N ARG A 174 -5.87 -16.63 -44.07
CA ARG A 174 -6.35 -15.26 -44.26
C ARG A 174 -7.74 -15.30 -44.90
N GLY A 175 -8.65 -14.46 -44.42
CA GLY A 175 -10.01 -14.45 -44.96
C GLY A 175 -10.11 -13.78 -46.33
N ASP A 176 -11.12 -14.19 -47.10
CA ASP A 176 -11.42 -13.70 -48.45
C ASP A 176 -11.61 -12.17 -48.50
N ARG A 177 -11.91 -11.51 -47.36
CA ARG A 177 -12.12 -10.05 -47.27
C ARG A 177 -10.81 -9.24 -47.17
N CYS A 178 -9.71 -9.87 -46.79
CA CYS A 178 -8.44 -9.20 -46.51
C CYS A 178 -7.23 -9.80 -47.27
N ASP A 179 -7.50 -10.68 -48.23
CA ASP A 179 -6.53 -11.31 -49.15
C ASP A 179 -6.15 -10.44 -50.36
#